data_AF-A0A4V3UW72-F1
#
_entry.id   AF-A0A4V3UW72-F1
#
_cell.length_a   1.000
_cell.length_b   1.000
_cell.length_c   1.000
_cell.angle_alpha   90.00
_cell.angle_beta   90.00
_cell.angle_gamma   90.00
#
_symmetry.space_group_name_H-M   'P 1'
#
loop_
_entity.id
_entity.type
_entity.pdbx_description
1 polymer ?
#
loop_
_entity_poly.entity_id
_entity_poly.type
_entity_poly.pdbx_seq_one_letter_code
_entity_poly.pdbx_strand_id
1 'polypeptide(L)' 'MASLIQVRDSLALAGRADARQLSRQLNTPQPLVQAMLEKLVAMQKAEAIDADDSCLSGGCKSCAEGKKCLTVSYRLIPQ' A
#
# COMPACT_ATOMS: atom_id res chain seq x y z
N MET A 1 13.47 -11.73 8.18
CA MET A 1 12.16 -11.64 8.86
C MET A 1 11.64 -10.22 8.71
N ALA A 2 10.53 -9.99 8.00
CA ALA A 2 9.94 -8.65 7.97
C ALA A 2 9.19 -8.40 9.27
N SER A 3 9.36 -7.21 9.82
CA SER A 3 8.64 -6.74 11.00
C SER A 3 7.56 -5.74 10.60
N LEU A 4 6.58 -5.52 11.49
CA LEU A 4 5.57 -4.46 11.34
C LEU A 4 6.21 -3.07 11.13
N ILE A 5 7.40 -2.85 11.69
CA ILE A 5 8.15 -1.60 11.54
C ILE A 5 8.65 -1.45 10.10
N GLN A 6 9.17 -2.52 9.49
CA GLN A 6 9.60 -2.48 8.09
C GLN A 6 8.43 -2.16 7.16
N VAL A 7 7.27 -2.80 7.33
CA VAL A 7 6.07 -2.49 6.54
C VAL A 7 5.67 -1.02 6.67
N ARG A 8 5.67 -0.49 7.90
CA ARG A 8 5.39 0.93 8.15
C ARG A 8 6.41 1.85 7.48
N ASP A 9 7.69 1.52 7.59
CA ASP A 9 8.79 2.32 7.03
C ASP A 9 8.74 2.35 5.49
N SER A 10 8.52 1.19 4.87
CA SER A 10 8.29 1.10 3.42
C SER A 10 7.06 1.90 2.98
N LEU A 11 5.98 1.88 3.77
CA LEU A 11 4.79 2.69 3.52
C LEU A 11 5.07 4.19 3.66
N ALA A 12 5.90 4.59 4.62
CA ALA A 12 6.35 5.97 4.81
C ALA A 12 7.20 6.46 3.63
N LEU A 13 8.15 5.64 3.17
CA LEU A 13 9.03 5.96 2.05
C LEU A 13 8.28 6.05 0.71
N ALA A 14 7.33 5.14 0.48
CA ALA A 14 6.51 5.16 -0.74
C ALA A 14 5.40 6.23 -0.68
N GLY A 15 5.02 6.68 0.52
CA GLY A 15 3.88 7.56 0.78
C GLY A 15 2.51 6.87 0.61
N ARG A 16 2.36 6.07 -0.45
CA ARG A 16 1.24 5.17 -0.73
C ARG A 16 1.74 3.90 -1.40
N ALA A 17 1.32 2.73 -0.92
CA ALA A 17 1.67 1.46 -1.55
C ALA A 17 0.60 0.39 -1.33
N ASP A 18 0.49 -0.54 -2.27
CA ASP A 18 -0.35 -1.72 -2.14
C ASP A 18 0.40 -2.91 -1.49
N ALA A 19 -0.37 -3.90 -1.01
CA ALA A 19 0.18 -5.08 -0.36
C ALA A 19 1.08 -5.93 -1.28
N ARG A 20 0.87 -5.94 -2.61
CA ARG A 20 1.71 -6.69 -3.56
C ARG A 20 3.05 -6.01 -3.75
N GLN A 21 3.07 -4.69 -3.89
CA GLN A 21 4.29 -3.92 -4.01
C GLN A 21 5.16 -4.09 -2.76
N LEU A 22 4.56 -3.96 -1.57
CA LEU A 22 5.26 -4.17 -0.30
C LEU A 22 5.73 -5.62 -0.12
N SER A 23 4.93 -6.61 -0.51
CA SER A 23 5.31 -8.03 -0.52
C SER A 23 6.55 -8.29 -1.38
N ARG A 24 6.64 -7.69 -2.56
CA ARG A 24 7.82 -7.81 -3.44
C ARG A 24 9.04 -7.09 -2.86
N GLN A 25 8.87 -5.89 -2.31
CA GLN A 25 9.97 -5.12 -1.73
C GLN A 25 10.55 -5.78 -0.48
N LEU A 26 9.69 -6.33 0.37
CA LEU A 26 10.08 -6.95 1.65
C LEU A 26 10.38 -8.45 1.51
N ASN A 27 10.23 -9.01 0.30
CA ASN A 27 10.34 -10.44 0.00
C ASN A 27 9.51 -11.30 0.99
N THR A 28 8.28 -10.86 1.25
CA THR A 28 7.36 -11.50 2.19
C THR A 28 6.07 -11.91 1.53
N PRO A 29 5.41 -12.98 2.01
CA PRO A 29 4.15 -13.40 1.42
C PRO A 29 3.09 -12.31 1.58
N GLN A 30 2.43 -11.97 0.46
CA GLN A 30 1.35 -10.99 0.40
C GLN A 30 0.29 -11.12 1.52
N PRO A 31 -0.24 -12.32 1.88
CA PRO A 31 -1.23 -12.42 2.95
C PRO A 31 -0.69 -11.96 4.33
N LEU A 32 0.61 -12.13 4.58
CA LEU A 32 1.24 -11.68 5.83
C LEU A 32 1.36 -10.16 5.84
N VAL A 33 1.78 -9.55 4.73
CA VAL A 33 1.85 -8.09 4.58
C VAL A 33 0.47 -7.47 4.71
N GLN A 34 -0.55 -8.08 4.12
CA GLN A 34 -1.93 -7.64 4.23
C GLN A 34 -2.40 -7.67 5.69
N ALA A 35 -2.20 -8.77 6.42
CA ALA A 35 -2.53 -8.84 7.84
C ALA A 35 -1.77 -7.80 8.69
N MET A 36 -0.51 -7.50 8.33
CA MET A 36 0.27 -6.44 8.97
C MET A 36 -0.30 -5.04 8.70
N LEU A 37 -0.73 -4.77 7.47
CA LEU A 37 -1.37 -3.51 7.09
C LEU A 37 -2.73 -3.36 7.77
N GLU A 38 -3.56 -4.40 7.79
CA GLU A 38 -4.83 -4.41 8.51
C GLU A 38 -4.63 -4.14 10.00
N LYS A 39 -3.57 -4.69 10.61
CA LYS A 39 -3.21 -4.39 11.99
C LYS A 39 -2.81 -2.92 12.18
N LEU A 40 -2.10 -2.31 11.23
CA LEU A 40 -1.79 -0.88 11.27
C LEU A 40 -3.04 0.00 11.13
N VAL A 41 -4.01 -0.43 10.31
CA VAL A 41 -5.31 0.24 10.16
C VAL A 41 -6.13 0.12 11.44
N ALA A 42 -6.19 -1.07 12.04
CA ALA A 42 -6.86 -1.29 13.32
C ALA A 42 -6.24 -0.46 14.47
N MET A 43 -4.94 -0.15 14.38
CA MET A 43 -4.25 0.75 15.30
C MET A 43 -4.37 2.24 14.93
N GLN A 44 -5.17 2.58 13.92
CA GLN A 44 -5.31 3.95 13.38
C GLN A 44 -3.97 4.60 13.01
N LYS A 45 -3.01 3.80 12.54
CA LYS A 45 -1.71 4.28 12.04
C LYS A 45 -1.64 4.34 10.52
N ALA A 46 -2.53 3.60 9.86
CA ALA A 46 -2.67 3.60 8.41
C ALA A 46 -4.14 3.64 8.02
N GLU A 47 -4.43 4.10 6.81
CA GLU A 47 -5.75 4.00 6.19
C GLU A 47 -5.65 3.15 4.92
N ALA A 48 -6.71 2.39 4.65
CA ALA A 48 -6.92 1.73 3.37
C ALA A 48 -7.62 2.71 2.44
N ILE A 49 -7.01 2.96 1.29
CA ILE A 49 -7.54 3.80 0.22
C ILE A 49 -7.89 2.86 -0.92
N ASP A 50 -9.19 2.63 -1.11
CA ASP A 50 -9.70 1.99 -2.30
C ASP A 50 -9.30 2.81 -3.52
N ALA A 51 -8.85 2.12 -4.56
CA ALA A 51 -8.58 2.78 -5.81
C ALA A 51 -9.92 3.17 -6.43
N ASP A 52 -10.31 4.43 -6.20
CA ASP A 52 -11.48 5.04 -6.80
C ASP A 52 -11.37 4.95 -8.34
N ASP A 53 -12.50 4.64 -8.98
CA ASP A 53 -12.67 4.46 -10.44
C ASP A 53 -12.27 5.71 -11.25
N SER A 54 -11.90 6.82 -10.58
CA SER A 54 -11.49 8.09 -11.17
C SER A 54 -10.07 8.10 -11.76
N CYS A 55 -9.69 7.04 -12.49
CA CYS A 55 -8.66 7.14 -13.54
C CYS A 55 -9.19 7.85 -14.80
N LEU A 56 -10.23 8.67 -14.66
CA LEU A 56 -10.93 9.42 -15.72
C LEU A 56 -10.24 10.74 -16.09
N SER A 57 -9.03 11.01 -15.62
CA SER A 57 -8.24 12.15 -16.10
C SER A 57 -6.78 11.73 -16.22
N GLY A 58 -6.35 11.50 -17.46
CA GLY A 58 -5.05 10.96 -17.83
C GLY A 58 -3.85 11.77 -17.32
N GLY A 59 -3.36 11.41 -16.13
CA GLY A 59 -2.23 12.09 -15.50
C GLY A 59 -1.30 11.23 -14.63
N CYS A 60 -1.46 9.91 -14.57
CA CYS A 60 -0.50 9.06 -13.82
C CYS A 60 0.75 8.77 -14.66
N LYS A 61 1.70 9.70 -14.65
CA LYS A 61 3.01 9.63 -15.36
C LYS A 61 3.93 8.48 -14.88
N SER A 62 3.56 7.75 -13.82
CA SER A 62 4.32 6.60 -13.29
C SER A 62 3.57 5.27 -13.31
N CYS A 63 2.35 5.21 -13.86
CA CYS A 63 1.67 3.93 -14.05
C CYS A 63 2.16 3.28 -15.34
N ALA A 64 3.33 2.62 -15.27
CA ALA A 64 3.70 1.64 -16.28
C ALA A 64 2.64 0.52 -16.26
N GLU A 65 1.83 0.48 -17.33
CA GLU A 65 0.75 -0.49 -17.60
C GLU A 65 -0.56 -0.26 -16.82
N GLY A 66 -1.39 0.64 -17.35
CA GLY A 66 -2.78 0.88 -16.94
C GLY A 66 -3.75 -0.30 -17.15
N LYS A 67 -3.54 -1.43 -16.47
CA LYS A 67 -4.50 -2.55 -16.45
C LYS A 67 -4.98 -3.01 -15.07
N LYS A 68 -4.51 -2.43 -13.96
CA LYS A 68 -4.84 -2.92 -12.60
C LYS A 68 -4.93 -1.83 -11.54
N CYS A 69 -5.46 -0.65 -11.86
CA CYS A 69 -5.72 0.39 -10.87
C CYS A 69 -6.92 0.06 -9.94
N LEU A 70 -7.17 -1.22 -9.63
CA LEU A 70 -8.21 -1.71 -8.70
C LEU A 70 -7.56 -2.40 -7.50
N THR A 71 -6.40 -1.91 -7.07
CA THR A 71 -5.70 -2.50 -5.92
C THR A 71 -5.82 -1.54 -4.75
N VAL A 72 -6.37 -2.02 -3.63
CA VAL A 72 -6.42 -1.29 -2.37
C VAL A 72 -5.01 -0.86 -2.01
N SER A 73 -4.83 0.45 -1.92
CA SER A 73 -3.57 1.08 -1.53
C SER A 73 -3.65 1.50 -0.07
N TYR A 74 -2.52 1.55 0.62
CA TYR A 74 -2.47 1.96 2.02
C TYR A 74 -1.62 3.22 2.15
N ARG A 75 -1.96 4.06 3.11
CA ARG A 75 -1.25 5.30 3.47
C ARG A 75 -1.09 5.39 4.97
N LEU A 76 0.00 5.98 5.45
CA LEU A 76 0.11 6.39 6.85
C LEU A 76 -0.73 7.62 7.14
N ILE A 77 -1.43 7.60 8.27
CA ILE A 77 -2.16 8.77 8.76
C ILE A 77 -1.10 9.77 9.29
N PRO A 78 -1.06 11.01 8.79
CA PRO A 78 -0.19 12.03 9.36
C PRO A 78 -0.64 12.31 10.80
N GLN A 79 0.27 12.13 11.75
CA GLN A 79 0.09 12.47 13.16
C GLN A 79 0.28 13.97 13.36
#